data_AF-A0A5E4J787-F1
#
_entry.id   AF-A0A5E4J787-F1
#
_cell.length_a   1.000
_cell.length_b   1.000
_cell.length_c   1.000
_cell.angle_alpha   90.00
_cell.angle_beta   90.00
_cell.angle_gamma   90.00
#
_symmetry.space_group_name_H-M   'P 1'
#
loop_
_entity.id
_entity.type
_entity.pdbx_description
1 polymer ?
#
loop_
_entity_poly.entity_id
_entity_poly.type
_entity_poly.pdbx_seq_one_letter_code
_entity_poly.pdbx_strand_id
1 'polypeptide(L)'
;MIESMRLLGLAVALLLILGLTGASEYEFGTKVLAQDSDIGRALYDFPFADIRYWDIGPNPGIYDEGDVLYLIRLPAVVVTSNDVRITPFECYAAGTKVTANDKDIDMPLAPFPIVGHYIVFLDLFGSTAFDLKDPVYFHRVAAPNIVTNDVRLTNVTGHVPGSKVIDFDPDHYKPWALLQPLPTNPIFNLIKYFDVNGNGVYDYPDDMYLIYPLGGPPFSPHVRVNSIRLSGPVN
;
A
#
# COMPACT_ATOMS: atom_id res chain seq x y z
N MET A 1 -2.41 52.43 -2.65
CA MET A 1 -2.94 51.63 -3.78
C MET A 1 -1.91 50.63 -4.30
N ILE A 2 -0.68 51.06 -4.62
CA ILE A 2 0.37 50.18 -5.16
C ILE A 2 0.87 49.14 -4.14
N GLU A 3 1.01 49.48 -2.85
CA GLU A 3 1.43 48.51 -1.82
C GLU A 3 0.38 47.43 -1.52
N SER A 4 -0.90 47.80 -1.53
CA SER A 4 -2.02 46.88 -1.30
C SER A 4 -2.14 45.82 -2.40
N MET A 5 -1.81 46.18 -3.65
CA MET A 5 -1.76 45.23 -4.78
C MET A 5 -0.55 44.29 -4.71
N ARG A 6 0.58 44.74 -4.14
CA ARG A 6 1.77 43.90 -3.93
C ARG A 6 1.56 42.85 -2.85
N LEU A 7 0.92 43.22 -1.74
CA LEU A 7 0.55 42.29 -0.65
C LEU A 7 -0.48 41.25 -1.10
N LEU A 8 -1.48 41.65 -1.89
CA LEU A 8 -2.45 40.72 -2.46
C LEU A 8 -1.79 39.76 -3.47
N GLY A 9 -0.90 40.27 -4.32
CA GLY A 9 -0.14 39.44 -5.26
C GLY A 9 0.78 38.43 -4.57
N LEU A 10 1.43 38.82 -3.46
CA LEU A 10 2.28 37.92 -2.68
C LEU A 10 1.45 36.85 -1.95
N ALA A 11 0.29 37.20 -1.39
CA ALA A 11 -0.60 36.25 -0.73
C ALA A 11 -1.20 35.24 -1.72
N VAL A 12 -1.59 35.69 -2.92
CA VAL A 12 -2.09 34.80 -3.99
C VAL A 12 -0.98 33.90 -4.54
N ALA A 13 0.24 34.41 -4.72
CA ALA A 13 1.39 33.61 -5.11
C ALA A 13 1.76 32.58 -4.03
N LEU A 14 1.71 32.95 -2.75
CA LEU A 14 1.96 32.04 -1.64
C LEU A 14 0.86 30.95 -1.55
N LEU A 15 -0.41 31.31 -1.78
CA LEU A 15 -1.54 30.36 -1.86
C LEU A 15 -1.45 29.42 -3.07
N LEU A 16 -0.95 29.91 -4.21
CA LEU A 16 -0.72 29.09 -5.41
C LEU A 16 0.48 28.14 -5.25
N ILE A 17 1.52 28.55 -4.52
CA ILE A 17 2.70 27.70 -4.24
C ILE A 17 2.38 26.67 -3.13
N LEU A 18 1.52 27.02 -2.16
CA LEU A 18 1.10 26.12 -1.08
C LEU A 18 0.01 25.12 -1.49
N GLY A 19 -0.66 25.32 -2.64
CA GLY A 19 -1.80 24.52 -3.09
C GLY A 19 -1.49 23.38 -4.06
N LEU A 20 -0.22 23.13 -4.39
CA LEU A 20 0.18 22.03 -5.26
C LEU A 20 0.73 20.86 -4.43
N THR A 21 -0.11 20.25 -3.60
CA THR A 21 0.19 18.90 -3.13
C THR A 21 -0.12 17.94 -4.26
N GLY A 22 0.92 17.48 -4.95
CA GLY A 22 0.79 16.44 -5.96
C GLY A 22 0.59 15.06 -5.33
N ALA A 23 0.07 14.13 -6.13
CA ALA A 23 0.11 12.70 -5.85
C ALA A 23 1.56 12.22 -5.58
N SER A 24 1.70 10.99 -5.11
CA SER A 24 2.97 10.41 -4.68
C SER A 24 3.99 10.51 -5.81
N GLU A 25 5.14 11.11 -5.51
CA GLU A 25 6.32 11.06 -6.40
C GLU A 25 7.10 9.75 -6.22
N TYR A 26 6.68 8.92 -5.27
CA TYR A 26 7.43 7.78 -4.78
C TYR A 26 6.80 6.47 -5.24
N GLU A 27 7.66 5.52 -5.56
CA GLU A 27 7.28 4.21 -6.04
C GLU A 27 6.59 3.36 -4.95
N PHE A 28 5.75 2.44 -5.42
CA PHE A 28 5.13 1.41 -4.59
C PHE A 28 6.15 0.64 -3.75
N GLY A 29 5.80 0.40 -2.50
CA GLY A 29 6.59 -0.38 -1.55
C GLY A 29 7.86 0.28 -1.05
N THR A 30 8.09 1.55 -1.41
CA THR A 30 9.10 2.36 -0.73
C THR A 30 8.60 2.72 0.68
N LYS A 31 9.56 2.78 1.62
CA LYS A 31 9.31 3.30 2.95
C LYS A 31 9.57 4.80 2.97
N VAL A 32 8.75 5.51 3.73
CA VAL A 32 8.92 6.93 3.97
C VAL A 32 10.19 7.16 4.80
N LEU A 33 11.09 8.00 4.29
CA LEU A 33 12.34 8.42 4.92
C LEU A 33 12.18 9.81 5.52
N ALA A 34 13.03 10.16 6.50
CA ALA A 34 12.93 11.40 7.28
C ALA A 34 12.96 12.72 6.48
N GLN A 35 13.35 12.69 5.21
CA GLN A 35 13.45 13.85 4.33
C GLN A 35 12.45 13.80 3.17
N ASP A 36 11.58 12.79 3.13
CA ASP A 36 10.60 12.66 2.07
C ASP A 36 9.52 13.74 2.18
N SER A 37 9.07 14.24 1.04
CA SER A 37 8.14 15.37 0.93
C SER A 37 6.73 15.04 1.41
N ASP A 38 6.42 13.75 1.58
CA ASP A 38 5.13 13.26 2.05
C ASP A 38 5.06 13.08 3.57
N ILE A 39 6.15 13.27 4.31
CA ILE A 39 6.12 13.27 5.77
C ILE A 39 5.15 14.32 6.29
N GLY A 40 4.31 13.93 7.25
CA GLY A 40 3.38 14.83 7.91
C GLY A 40 2.12 15.13 7.11
N ARG A 41 1.94 14.56 5.91
CA ARG A 41 0.65 14.62 5.20
C ARG A 41 -0.45 13.99 6.05
N ALA A 42 -1.60 14.66 6.15
CA ALA A 42 -2.75 14.16 6.89
C ALA A 42 -3.34 12.92 6.21
N LEU A 43 -3.74 11.93 6.99
CA LEU A 43 -4.22 10.65 6.51
C LEU A 43 -5.64 10.39 6.98
N TYR A 44 -6.46 9.90 6.06
CA TYR A 44 -7.83 9.50 6.28
C TYR A 44 -7.92 7.97 6.26
N ASP A 45 -8.84 7.42 7.06
CA ASP A 45 -9.10 5.98 7.05
C ASP A 45 -9.61 5.55 5.69
N PHE A 46 -9.06 4.45 5.15
CA PHE A 46 -9.61 3.84 3.94
C PHE A 46 -10.76 2.91 4.33
N PRO A 47 -12.04 3.34 4.15
CA PRO A 47 -13.15 2.62 4.73
C PRO A 47 -13.39 1.32 3.97
N PHE A 48 -13.62 0.23 4.71
CA PHE A 48 -13.98 -1.07 4.15
C PHE A 48 -12.97 -1.63 3.13
N ALA A 49 -11.68 -1.49 3.41
CA ALA A 49 -10.64 -2.09 2.58
C ALA A 49 -10.77 -3.63 2.58
N ASP A 50 -10.39 -4.27 1.48
CA ASP A 50 -10.21 -5.73 1.40
C ASP A 50 -9.07 -6.07 0.44
N ILE A 51 -8.50 -7.27 0.61
CA ILE A 51 -7.52 -7.83 -0.31
C ILE A 51 -8.18 -8.98 -1.04
N ARG A 52 -8.20 -8.92 -2.37
CA ARG A 52 -8.80 -9.94 -3.23
C ARG A 52 -7.95 -10.22 -4.44
N TYR A 53 -8.15 -11.38 -5.04
CA TYR A 53 -7.38 -11.77 -6.22
C TYR A 53 -8.26 -12.11 -7.41
N TRP A 54 -7.76 -11.81 -8.60
CA TRP A 54 -8.30 -12.31 -9.85
C TRP A 54 -7.61 -13.64 -10.16
N ASP A 55 -8.41 -14.70 -10.17
CA ASP A 55 -8.00 -16.08 -10.40
C ASP A 55 -7.79 -16.32 -11.91
N ILE A 56 -6.54 -16.20 -12.34
CA ILE A 56 -6.10 -16.38 -13.73
C ILE A 56 -4.90 -17.34 -13.84
N GLY A 57 -4.43 -17.82 -12.70
CA GLY A 57 -3.33 -18.74 -12.60
C GLY A 57 -3.63 -20.12 -13.15
N PRO A 58 -2.59 -20.98 -13.23
CA PRO A 58 -2.72 -22.34 -13.72
C PRO A 58 -3.59 -23.25 -12.83
N ASN A 59 -3.91 -22.87 -11.58
CA ASN A 59 -4.70 -23.69 -10.65
C ASN A 59 -6.02 -23.00 -10.27
N PRO A 60 -7.08 -23.16 -11.09
CA PRO A 60 -8.37 -22.53 -10.84
C PRO A 60 -8.96 -22.85 -9.46
N GLY A 61 -9.47 -21.82 -8.79
CA GLY A 61 -10.06 -21.86 -7.46
C GLY A 61 -9.04 -21.77 -6.32
N ILE A 62 -7.75 -21.62 -6.63
CA ILE A 62 -6.66 -21.60 -5.65
C ILE A 62 -5.77 -20.40 -5.93
N TYR A 63 -5.57 -19.54 -4.92
CA TYR A 63 -4.58 -18.48 -5.05
C TYR A 63 -3.18 -19.07 -5.32
N ASP A 64 -2.56 -18.72 -6.45
CA ASP A 64 -1.26 -19.23 -6.88
C ASP A 64 -0.35 -18.13 -7.46
N GLU A 65 0.74 -18.50 -8.15
CA GLU A 65 1.73 -17.55 -8.68
C GLU A 65 1.19 -16.68 -9.84
N GLY A 66 0.22 -17.17 -10.61
CA GLY A 66 -0.31 -16.47 -11.79
C GLY A 66 -1.36 -15.41 -11.46
N ASP A 67 -1.95 -15.46 -10.27
CA ASP A 67 -3.06 -14.58 -9.91
C ASP A 67 -2.66 -13.12 -9.65
N VAL A 68 -3.58 -12.20 -9.87
CA VAL A 68 -3.33 -10.77 -9.58
C VAL A 68 -4.02 -10.38 -8.29
N LEU A 69 -3.28 -9.75 -7.38
CA LEU A 69 -3.78 -9.29 -6.09
C LEU A 69 -4.14 -7.80 -6.15
N TYR A 70 -5.27 -7.44 -5.57
CA TYR A 70 -5.80 -6.09 -5.51
C TYR A 70 -6.14 -5.69 -4.07
N LEU A 71 -5.90 -4.42 -3.76
CA LEU A 71 -6.49 -3.73 -2.62
C LEU A 71 -7.70 -2.96 -3.12
N ILE A 72 -8.86 -3.33 -2.58
CA ILE A 72 -10.16 -2.88 -3.06
C ILE A 72 -10.97 -2.21 -1.97
N ARG A 73 -12.05 -1.54 -2.37
CA ARG A 73 -13.11 -1.11 -1.46
C ARG A 73 -14.29 -2.09 -1.51
N LEU A 74 -14.67 -2.63 -0.36
CA LEU A 74 -15.88 -3.45 -0.24
C LEU A 74 -17.14 -2.60 -0.52
N PRO A 75 -18.22 -3.24 -1.03
CA PRO A 75 -18.41 -4.67 -1.23
C PRO A 75 -18.03 -5.18 -2.63
N ALA A 76 -17.08 -4.54 -3.33
CA ALA A 76 -16.73 -4.93 -4.69
C ALA A 76 -16.34 -6.42 -4.79
N VAL A 77 -16.91 -7.09 -5.81
CA VAL A 77 -16.65 -8.50 -6.17
C VAL A 77 -16.02 -8.63 -7.56
N VAL A 78 -15.77 -7.50 -8.20
CA VAL A 78 -15.04 -7.35 -9.45
C VAL A 78 -14.01 -6.24 -9.27
N VAL A 79 -13.00 -6.19 -10.12
CA VAL A 79 -12.05 -5.08 -10.17
C VAL A 79 -12.78 -3.82 -10.61
N THR A 80 -12.61 -2.74 -9.86
CA THR A 80 -13.23 -1.43 -10.12
C THR A 80 -12.16 -0.34 -10.28
N SER A 81 -12.55 0.80 -10.86
CA SER A 81 -11.64 1.95 -10.93
C SER A 81 -11.20 2.40 -9.54
N ASN A 82 -9.94 2.80 -9.41
CA ASN A 82 -9.26 3.16 -8.16
C ASN A 82 -8.89 1.99 -7.24
N ASP A 83 -9.20 0.74 -7.59
CA ASP A 83 -8.57 -0.39 -6.92
C ASP A 83 -7.06 -0.36 -7.18
N VAL A 84 -6.26 -0.75 -6.19
CA VAL A 84 -4.79 -0.72 -6.28
C VAL A 84 -4.28 -2.12 -6.58
N ARG A 85 -3.50 -2.26 -7.65
CA ARG A 85 -2.79 -3.50 -7.96
C ARG A 85 -1.69 -3.73 -6.94
N ILE A 86 -1.80 -4.75 -6.11
CA ILE A 86 -0.76 -5.10 -5.13
C ILE A 86 0.34 -5.93 -5.79
N THR A 87 -0.02 -6.76 -6.78
CA THR A 87 0.93 -7.43 -7.68
C THR A 87 0.80 -6.84 -9.08
N PRO A 88 1.86 -6.85 -9.91
CA PRO A 88 1.76 -6.36 -11.28
C PRO A 88 0.80 -7.18 -12.14
N PHE A 89 0.28 -6.58 -13.20
CA PHE A 89 -0.51 -7.24 -14.24
C PHE A 89 -0.13 -6.71 -15.62
N GLU A 90 0.35 -7.57 -16.51
CA GLU A 90 0.89 -7.18 -17.82
C GLU A 90 1.88 -5.99 -17.74
N CYS A 91 1.52 -4.83 -18.31
CA CYS A 91 2.32 -3.60 -18.30
C CYS A 91 2.01 -2.68 -17.09
N TYR A 92 1.03 -3.05 -16.27
CA TYR A 92 0.66 -2.30 -15.07
C TYR A 92 1.52 -2.76 -13.89
N ALA A 93 2.37 -1.86 -13.41
CA ALA A 93 3.20 -2.12 -12.24
C ALA A 93 2.35 -2.25 -10.96
N ALA A 94 2.91 -2.90 -9.95
CA ALA A 94 2.35 -2.88 -8.61
C ALA A 94 2.28 -1.43 -8.06
N GLY A 95 1.25 -1.17 -7.25
CA GLY A 95 0.85 0.13 -6.72
C GLY A 95 0.15 1.05 -7.71
N THR A 96 -0.02 0.64 -8.98
CA THR A 96 -0.85 1.41 -9.91
C THR A 96 -2.33 1.22 -9.58
N LYS A 97 -3.12 2.27 -9.82
CA LYS A 97 -4.58 2.20 -9.73
C LYS A 97 -5.17 1.70 -11.03
N VAL A 98 -6.27 0.97 -10.93
CA VAL A 98 -7.05 0.54 -12.09
C VAL A 98 -7.84 1.72 -12.62
N THR A 99 -7.81 1.92 -13.94
CA THR A 99 -8.65 2.88 -14.67
C THR A 99 -9.78 2.16 -15.39
N ALA A 100 -10.82 2.91 -15.80
CA ALA A 100 -11.96 2.34 -16.53
C ALA A 100 -11.60 1.76 -17.91
N ASN A 101 -10.38 2.00 -18.41
CA ASN A 101 -9.92 1.50 -19.71
C ASN A 101 -8.89 0.37 -19.58
N ASP A 102 -8.55 -0.03 -18.36
CA ASP A 102 -7.56 -1.08 -18.15
C ASP A 102 -8.16 -2.45 -18.44
N LYS A 103 -7.32 -3.38 -18.90
CA LYS A 103 -7.77 -4.72 -19.32
C LYS A 103 -8.29 -5.59 -18.19
N ASP A 104 -7.94 -5.25 -16.95
CA ASP A 104 -8.39 -5.96 -15.75
C ASP A 104 -9.61 -5.33 -15.08
N ILE A 105 -10.21 -4.26 -15.64
CA ILE A 105 -11.49 -3.74 -15.16
C ILE A 105 -12.60 -4.80 -15.28
N ASP A 106 -13.54 -4.80 -14.34
CA ASP A 106 -14.69 -5.72 -14.27
C ASP A 106 -14.34 -7.22 -14.13
N MET A 107 -13.05 -7.54 -13.92
CA MET A 107 -12.63 -8.92 -13.72
C MET A 107 -13.08 -9.47 -12.37
N PRO A 108 -13.54 -10.73 -12.30
CA PRO A 108 -14.08 -11.30 -11.07
C PRO A 108 -13.01 -11.47 -10.01
N LEU A 109 -13.35 -11.10 -8.77
CA LEU A 109 -12.46 -11.17 -7.62
C LEU A 109 -12.90 -12.26 -6.64
N ALA A 110 -11.98 -13.19 -6.36
CA ALA A 110 -12.11 -14.16 -5.29
C ALA A 110 -11.58 -13.57 -3.97
N PRO A 111 -12.18 -13.90 -2.82
CA PRO A 111 -11.62 -13.56 -1.52
C PRO A 111 -10.22 -14.16 -1.39
N PHE A 112 -9.24 -13.34 -0.99
CA PHE A 112 -7.91 -13.87 -0.68
C PHE A 112 -8.03 -15.00 0.37
N PRO A 113 -7.32 -16.13 0.23
CA PRO A 113 -7.49 -17.27 1.11
C PRO A 113 -6.92 -16.93 2.48
N ILE A 114 -7.75 -16.32 3.32
CA ILE A 114 -7.29 -15.83 4.59
C ILE A 114 -7.63 -16.83 5.69
N VAL A 115 -6.63 -17.60 6.09
CA VAL A 115 -6.62 -18.26 7.40
C VAL A 115 -5.45 -17.67 8.19
N GLY A 116 -5.71 -16.59 8.94
CA GLY A 116 -4.73 -15.97 9.85
C GLY A 116 -3.95 -14.79 9.28
N HIS A 117 -4.63 -13.79 8.70
CA HIS A 117 -4.09 -12.49 8.26
C HIS A 117 -2.83 -12.02 9.00
N TYR A 118 -1.68 -11.93 8.33
CA TYR A 118 -0.56 -11.20 8.87
C TYR A 118 0.08 -10.32 7.79
N ILE A 119 0.01 -9.01 7.97
CA ILE A 119 1.13 -8.19 7.50
C ILE A 119 2.28 -8.51 8.44
N VAL A 120 3.33 -9.10 7.89
CA VAL A 120 4.51 -9.54 8.63
C VAL A 120 5.74 -8.79 8.16
N PHE A 121 6.78 -8.83 8.98
CA PHE A 121 8.09 -8.35 8.57
C PHE A 121 9.17 -9.40 8.88
N LEU A 122 10.27 -9.34 8.14
CA LEU A 122 11.49 -10.07 8.52
C LEU A 122 12.39 -9.14 9.32
N ASP A 123 12.68 -9.51 10.57
CA ASP A 123 13.71 -8.84 11.38
C ASP A 123 15.10 -9.29 10.89
N LEU A 124 15.62 -8.60 9.88
CA LEU A 124 16.90 -8.97 9.26
C LEU A 124 18.11 -8.63 10.13
N PHE A 125 17.95 -7.73 11.11
CA PHE A 125 19.06 -7.16 11.89
C PHE A 125 18.96 -7.45 13.39
N GLY A 126 17.97 -8.22 13.83
CA GLY A 126 17.75 -8.54 15.24
C GLY A 126 17.38 -7.31 16.06
N SER A 127 16.77 -6.29 15.44
CA SER A 127 16.41 -5.03 16.11
C SER A 127 15.23 -5.21 17.07
N THR A 128 14.60 -6.39 17.10
CA THR A 128 13.47 -6.79 17.97
C THR A 128 12.18 -5.98 17.73
N ALA A 129 12.22 -5.00 16.83
CA ALA A 129 11.10 -4.14 16.47
C ALA A 129 11.21 -3.79 14.98
N PHE A 130 10.07 -3.64 14.31
CA PHE A 130 10.02 -3.27 12.90
C PHE A 130 10.73 -1.93 12.64
N ASP A 131 11.75 -1.96 11.78
CA ASP A 131 12.55 -0.80 11.40
C ASP A 131 12.55 -0.53 9.88
N LEU A 132 13.30 0.47 9.42
CA LEU A 132 13.36 0.87 8.02
C LEU A 132 13.95 -0.19 7.08
N LYS A 133 14.77 -1.11 7.59
CA LYS A 133 15.46 -2.14 6.81
C LYS A 133 14.70 -3.45 6.74
N ASP A 134 13.70 -3.65 7.60
CA ASP A 134 12.93 -4.87 7.64
C ASP A 134 11.92 -4.96 6.49
N PRO A 135 11.99 -5.97 5.62
CA PRO A 135 11.00 -6.08 4.55
C PRO A 135 9.64 -6.51 5.10
N VAL A 136 8.58 -6.06 4.44
CA VAL A 136 7.18 -6.31 4.82
C VAL A 136 6.48 -7.13 3.75
N TYR A 137 5.56 -7.99 4.19
CA TYR A 137 4.87 -8.94 3.32
C TYR A 137 3.38 -9.00 3.64
N PHE A 138 2.56 -9.26 2.63
CA PHE A 138 1.26 -9.91 2.84
C PHE A 138 1.48 -11.42 2.95
N HIS A 139 1.22 -11.97 4.14
CA HIS A 139 1.33 -13.39 4.41
C HIS A 139 -0.03 -14.09 4.28
N ARG A 140 -0.08 -15.18 3.50
CA ARG A 140 -1.34 -15.85 3.12
C ARG A 140 -1.80 -16.97 4.06
N VAL A 141 -0.94 -17.48 4.93
CA VAL A 141 -1.24 -18.66 5.75
C VAL A 141 -0.84 -18.42 7.21
N ALA A 142 -1.34 -19.22 8.14
CA ALA A 142 -0.86 -19.22 9.52
C ALA A 142 0.42 -20.06 9.69
N ALA A 143 1.45 -19.81 8.86
CA ALA A 143 2.76 -20.46 8.97
C ALA A 143 3.75 -19.52 9.68
N PRO A 144 4.75 -20.02 10.43
CA PRO A 144 5.69 -19.15 11.15
C PRO A 144 6.81 -18.57 10.27
N ASN A 145 6.82 -18.90 8.97
CA ASN A 145 7.86 -18.51 8.03
C ASN A 145 7.23 -17.93 6.77
N ILE A 146 7.99 -17.13 6.04
CA ILE A 146 7.61 -16.68 4.69
C ILE A 146 7.50 -17.90 3.78
N VAL A 147 6.40 -17.97 3.03
CA VAL A 147 6.09 -19.09 2.12
C VAL A 147 5.88 -18.60 0.69
N THR A 148 5.96 -19.55 -0.24
CA THR A 148 5.57 -19.32 -1.64
C THR A 148 4.16 -18.71 -1.75
N ASN A 149 4.05 -17.73 -2.65
CA ASN A 149 2.89 -16.86 -2.88
C ASN A 149 2.58 -15.83 -1.78
N ASP A 150 3.45 -15.63 -0.79
CA ASP A 150 3.44 -14.36 -0.05
C ASP A 150 3.80 -13.20 -0.99
N VAL A 151 3.26 -12.01 -0.74
CA VAL A 151 3.57 -10.83 -1.57
C VAL A 151 4.47 -9.88 -0.82
N ARG A 152 5.59 -9.49 -1.44
CA ARG A 152 6.51 -8.49 -0.91
C ARG A 152 5.87 -7.11 -1.01
N LEU A 153 5.60 -6.47 0.11
CA LEU A 153 5.12 -5.08 0.13
C LEU A 153 6.24 -4.06 0.08
N THR A 154 7.48 -4.48 0.34
CA THR A 154 8.67 -3.64 0.23
C THR A 154 9.76 -4.40 -0.53
N ASN A 155 10.82 -3.70 -0.92
CA ASN A 155 11.95 -4.32 -1.62
C ASN A 155 12.63 -5.38 -0.73
N VAL A 156 12.98 -6.52 -1.31
CA VAL A 156 13.76 -7.58 -0.66
C VAL A 156 14.87 -8.00 -1.61
N THR A 157 16.13 -7.85 -1.22
CA THR A 157 17.36 -8.32 -1.93
C THR A 157 17.13 -8.88 -3.36
N GLY A 158 17.02 -8.01 -4.36
CA GLY A 158 16.89 -8.40 -5.78
C GLY A 158 15.45 -8.61 -6.27
N HIS A 159 14.45 -8.47 -5.41
CA HIS A 159 13.03 -8.61 -5.72
C HIS A 159 12.29 -7.30 -5.47
N VAL A 160 11.57 -6.84 -6.50
CA VAL A 160 10.79 -5.61 -6.44
C VAL A 160 9.54 -5.78 -5.56
N PRO A 161 9.05 -4.69 -4.94
CA PRO A 161 7.72 -4.69 -4.32
C PRO A 161 6.63 -5.17 -5.28
N GLY A 162 5.67 -5.92 -4.75
CA GLY A 162 4.55 -6.51 -5.48
C GLY A 162 4.90 -7.84 -6.15
N SER A 163 6.17 -8.28 -6.08
CA SER A 163 6.53 -9.64 -6.47
C SER A 163 6.07 -10.66 -5.43
N LYS A 164 5.74 -11.86 -5.91
CA LYS A 164 5.46 -13.01 -5.05
C LYS A 164 6.76 -13.70 -4.68
N VAL A 165 6.78 -14.26 -3.47
CA VAL A 165 7.81 -15.20 -3.04
C VAL A 165 7.61 -16.50 -3.80
N ILE A 166 8.67 -17.03 -4.38
CA ILE A 166 8.69 -18.36 -5.00
C ILE A 166 9.66 -19.29 -4.25
N ASP A 167 9.59 -20.58 -4.57
CA ASP A 167 10.52 -21.54 -4.01
C ASP A 167 11.97 -21.13 -4.29
N PHE A 168 12.83 -21.30 -3.28
CA PHE A 168 14.26 -20.98 -3.30
C PHE A 168 14.61 -19.49 -3.36
N ASP A 169 13.64 -18.57 -3.29
CA ASP A 169 13.96 -17.16 -3.09
C ASP A 169 14.73 -16.96 -1.78
N PRO A 170 15.64 -15.97 -1.70
CA PRO A 170 16.50 -15.77 -0.53
C PRO A 170 15.75 -15.49 0.78
N ASP A 171 14.48 -15.09 0.71
CA ASP A 171 13.59 -14.84 1.84
C ASP A 171 12.58 -15.96 2.10
N HIS A 172 12.49 -16.97 1.24
CA HIS A 172 11.66 -18.14 1.49
C HIS A 172 12.14 -18.91 2.73
N TYR A 173 11.20 -19.42 3.53
CA TYR A 173 11.43 -20.10 4.81
C TYR A 173 12.11 -19.27 5.91
N LYS A 174 12.29 -17.96 5.72
CA LYS A 174 12.76 -17.10 6.81
C LYS A 174 11.65 -16.92 7.85
N PRO A 175 11.98 -17.00 9.15
CA PRO A 175 11.01 -16.75 10.21
C PRO A 175 10.62 -15.28 10.19
N TRP A 176 9.33 -15.00 10.33
CA TRP A 176 8.82 -13.65 10.38
C TRP A 176 8.41 -13.24 11.79
N ALA A 177 8.34 -11.93 12.00
CA ALA A 177 7.72 -11.32 13.16
C ALA A 177 6.43 -10.60 12.75
N LEU A 178 5.45 -10.64 13.64
CA LEU A 178 4.16 -10.03 13.36
C LEU A 178 4.29 -8.51 13.46
N LEU A 179 3.84 -7.79 12.43
CA LEU A 179 3.85 -6.33 12.46
C LEU A 179 2.96 -5.79 13.60
N GLN A 180 1.88 -6.49 13.97
CA GLN A 180 1.16 -6.27 15.23
C GLN A 180 0.27 -7.49 15.57
N PRO A 181 0.21 -7.97 16.83
CA PRO A 181 -0.84 -8.90 17.24
C PRO A 181 -2.18 -8.18 17.18
N LEU A 182 -2.87 -8.26 16.04
CA LEU A 182 -4.23 -7.76 15.90
C LEU A 182 -5.16 -8.78 16.57
N PRO A 183 -5.76 -8.47 17.73
CA PRO A 183 -6.48 -9.48 18.49
C PRO A 183 -7.75 -9.95 17.78
N THR A 184 -8.41 -9.10 17.00
CA THR A 184 -9.74 -9.40 16.41
C THR A 184 -10.21 -8.42 15.33
N ASN A 185 -9.37 -7.52 14.79
CA ASN A 185 -9.81 -6.49 13.83
C ASN A 185 -8.92 -6.47 12.59
N PRO A 186 -9.49 -6.24 11.40
CA PRO A 186 -8.81 -6.56 10.16
C PRO A 186 -7.66 -5.58 9.90
N ILE A 187 -6.65 -6.07 9.16
CA ILE A 187 -5.45 -5.34 8.67
C ILE A 187 -5.76 -3.90 8.21
N PHE A 188 -6.99 -3.65 7.78
CA PHE A 188 -7.50 -2.44 7.13
C PHE A 188 -7.44 -1.16 7.96
N ASN A 189 -7.33 -1.22 9.30
CA ASN A 189 -7.12 -0.01 10.10
C ASN A 189 -5.73 0.63 9.90
N LEU A 190 -4.78 -0.14 9.35
CA LEU A 190 -3.43 0.34 9.05
C LEU A 190 -3.35 0.97 7.65
N ILE A 191 -4.34 0.71 6.79
CA ILE A 191 -4.38 1.26 5.44
C ILE A 191 -5.12 2.60 5.48
N LYS A 192 -4.45 3.63 5.01
CA LYS A 192 -4.97 5.00 4.98
C LYS A 192 -4.67 5.65 3.63
N TYR A 193 -5.38 6.73 3.35
CA TYR A 193 -5.10 7.53 2.16
C TYR A 193 -4.82 8.99 2.49
N PHE A 194 -3.99 9.62 1.67
CA PHE A 194 -3.85 11.07 1.61
C PHE A 194 -4.77 11.59 0.51
N ASP A 195 -5.72 12.43 0.92
CA ASP A 195 -6.65 13.12 0.03
C ASP A 195 -5.93 14.26 -0.68
N VAL A 196 -5.49 14.00 -1.91
CA VAL A 196 -4.64 14.90 -2.70
C VAL A 196 -5.42 16.12 -3.17
N ASN A 197 -6.70 15.92 -3.49
CA ASN A 197 -7.55 16.98 -4.06
C ASN A 197 -8.45 17.66 -3.01
N GLY A 198 -8.44 17.19 -1.76
CA GLY A 198 -9.14 17.78 -0.63
C GLY A 198 -10.66 17.56 -0.64
N ASN A 199 -11.17 16.55 -1.37
CA ASN A 199 -12.60 16.31 -1.51
C ASN A 199 -13.22 15.42 -0.40
N GLY A 200 -12.38 14.87 0.48
CA GLY A 200 -12.75 13.99 1.59
C GLY A 200 -13.14 12.57 1.19
N VAL A 201 -12.84 12.14 -0.04
CA VAL A 201 -13.25 10.86 -0.61
C VAL A 201 -12.09 10.23 -1.36
N TYR A 202 -11.74 8.99 -1.00
CA TYR A 202 -10.74 8.25 -1.77
C TYR A 202 -11.12 8.12 -3.25
N ASP A 203 -10.29 8.68 -4.12
CA ASP A 203 -10.42 8.63 -5.57
C ASP A 203 -9.07 8.45 -6.29
N TYR A 204 -8.99 8.74 -7.59
CA TYR A 204 -7.83 8.44 -8.44
C TYR A 204 -6.53 9.19 -8.05
N PRO A 205 -6.52 10.51 -7.81
CA PRO A 205 -5.29 11.23 -7.42
C PRO A 205 -4.73 10.84 -6.06
N ASP A 206 -5.51 10.21 -5.17
CA ASP A 206 -5.11 10.01 -3.78
C ASP A 206 -3.97 9.00 -3.55
N ASP A 207 -3.18 9.17 -2.51
CA ASP A 207 -2.09 8.24 -2.22
C ASP A 207 -2.46 7.28 -1.11
N MET A 208 -2.11 6.00 -1.26
CA MET A 208 -2.37 4.95 -0.28
C MET A 208 -1.12 4.64 0.54
N TYR A 209 -1.29 4.47 1.84
CA TYR A 209 -0.22 4.14 2.77
C TYR A 209 -0.62 3.01 3.71
N LEU A 210 0.35 2.16 4.02
CA LEU A 210 0.31 1.26 5.16
C LEU A 210 1.07 1.91 6.32
N ILE A 211 0.40 2.08 7.44
CA ILE A 211 0.91 2.79 8.61
C ILE A 211 1.27 1.81 9.71
N TYR A 212 2.49 1.90 10.20
CA TYR A 212 2.95 1.14 11.35
C TYR A 212 2.72 1.91 12.66
N PRO A 213 2.06 1.31 13.68
CA PRO A 213 1.94 1.94 14.98
C PRO A 213 3.21 1.72 15.82
N LEU A 214 4.14 2.67 15.79
CA LEU A 214 5.22 2.71 16.80
C LEU A 214 4.62 3.09 18.16
N GLY A 215 4.32 2.09 19.01
CA GLY A 215 4.14 2.27 20.46
C GLY A 215 3.08 3.31 20.90
N GLY A 216 2.15 3.66 20.03
CA GLY A 216 1.07 4.61 20.27
C GLY A 216 -0.26 4.08 19.72
N PRO A 217 -1.39 4.76 19.96
CA PRO A 217 -2.67 4.35 19.42
C PRO A 217 -2.55 4.13 17.90
N PRO A 218 -3.25 3.14 17.31
CA PRO A 218 -3.16 2.76 15.89
C PRO A 218 -3.66 3.83 14.90
N PHE A 219 -3.70 5.09 15.32
CA PHE A 219 -4.34 6.21 14.67
C PHE A 219 -3.34 7.34 14.45
N SER A 220 -2.15 7.04 13.89
CA SER A 220 -1.36 8.14 13.35
C SER A 220 -2.18 8.79 12.24
N PRO A 221 -2.63 10.04 12.40
CA PRO A 221 -3.43 10.71 11.38
C PRO A 221 -2.53 11.35 10.32
N HIS A 222 -1.25 10.96 10.27
CA HIS A 222 -0.27 11.52 9.36
C HIS A 222 0.72 10.45 8.88
N VAL A 223 1.26 10.67 7.68
CA VAL A 223 2.40 9.93 7.14
C VAL A 223 3.63 10.15 8.02
N ARG A 224 4.38 9.08 8.30
CA ARG A 224 5.59 9.12 9.14
C ARG A 224 6.71 8.31 8.52
N VAL A 225 7.92 8.50 9.03
CA VAL A 225 9.04 7.60 8.75
C VAL A 225 8.60 6.15 8.99
N ASN A 226 8.97 5.28 8.06
CA ASN A 226 8.64 3.84 8.05
C ASN A 226 7.18 3.50 7.70
N SER A 227 6.32 4.49 7.39
CA SER A 227 5.12 4.23 6.60
C SER A 227 5.51 3.63 5.24
N ILE A 228 4.69 2.74 4.70
CA ILE A 228 4.92 2.09 3.40
C ILE A 228 3.92 2.66 2.40
N ARG A 229 4.41 3.03 1.22
CA ARG A 229 3.57 3.54 0.13
C ARG A 229 2.93 2.38 -0.59
N LEU A 230 1.61 2.33 -0.57
CA LEU A 230 0.83 1.27 -1.23
C LEU A 230 0.32 1.67 -2.60
N SER A 231 0.41 2.94 -2.99
CA SER A 231 0.25 3.36 -4.38
C SER A 231 1.49 4.10 -4.88
N GLY A 232 1.77 3.95 -6.17
CA GLY A 232 2.80 4.71 -6.87
C GLY A 232 2.26 6.02 -7.45
N PRO A 233 3.10 6.75 -8.21
CA PRO A 233 2.67 7.94 -8.92
C PRO A 233 1.54 7.62 -9.89
N VAL A 234 0.58 8.52 -9.93
CA VAL A 234 -0.50 8.50 -10.92
C VAL A 234 0.08 8.99 -12.24
N ASN A 235 0.30 8.07 -13.19
CA ASN A 235 0.73 8.37 -14.55
C ASN A 235 -0.45 8.66 -15.48
#